data_AF-A0A067NNX3-F1
#
_entry.id   AF-A0A067NNX3-F1
#
_cell.length_a   1.000
_cell.length_b   1.000
_cell.length_c   1.000
_cell.angle_alpha   90.00
_cell.angle_beta   90.00
_cell.angle_gamma   90.00
#
_symmetry.space_group_name_H-M   'P 1'
#
loop_
_entity.id
_entity.type
_entity.pdbx_description
1 polymer ?
#
loop_
_entity_poly.entity_id
_entity_poly.type
_entity_poly.pdbx_seq_one_letter_code
_entity_poly.pdbx_strand_id
1 'polypeptide(L)'
;YALNLKGIAFETVWIEFPHIEQVCQGLGVAPTGKSRDGKPRYTLPAIKDVSTGIALSDGAEIIEYLDKAYPNTPTLLPRDTIALQLATYSAL
;
A
#
# COMPACT_ATOMS: atom_id res chain seq x y z
N TYR A 1 -0.88 2.76 10.15
CA TYR A 1 -1.89 3.61 10.83
C TYR A 1 -2.80 4.39 9.90
N ALA A 2 -2.52 4.50 8.59
CA ALA A 2 -3.33 5.25 7.61
C ALA A 2 -4.84 4.93 7.64
N LEU A 3 -5.21 3.64 7.60
CA LEU A 3 -6.61 3.20 7.58
C LEU A 3 -7.39 3.65 8.82
N ASN A 4 -6.78 3.57 10.01
CA ASN A 4 -7.38 4.04 11.26
C ASN A 4 -7.63 5.56 11.25
N LEU A 5 -6.65 6.36 10.80
CA LEU A 5 -6.79 7.81 10.73
C LEU A 5 -7.91 8.23 9.76
N LYS A 6 -8.09 7.47 8.69
CA LYS A 6 -9.17 7.69 7.74
C LYS A 6 -10.53 7.15 8.20
N GLY A 7 -10.57 6.34 9.27
CA GLY A 7 -11.80 5.68 9.70
C GLY A 7 -12.34 4.69 8.67
N ILE A 8 -11.47 4.12 7.83
CA ILE A 8 -11.86 3.11 6.84
C ILE A 8 -11.95 1.76 7.53
N ALA A 9 -13.03 1.01 7.31
CA ALA A 9 -13.16 -0.35 7.80
C ALA A 9 -12.19 -1.27 7.05
N PHE A 10 -11.43 -2.09 7.77
CA PHE A 10 -10.52 -3.06 7.18
C PHE A 10 -10.45 -4.31 8.04
N GLU A 11 -9.99 -5.39 7.42
CA GLU A 11 -9.64 -6.64 8.08
C GLU A 11 -8.13 -6.85 7.94
N THR A 12 -7.48 -7.25 9.03
CA THR A 12 -6.07 -7.63 9.01
C THR A 12 -5.94 -9.11 8.70
N VAL A 13 -5.36 -9.42 7.55
CA VAL A 13 -4.96 -10.79 7.20
C VAL A 13 -3.50 -11.00 7.58
N TRP A 14 -3.24 -11.95 8.46
CA TRP A 14 -1.89 -12.32 8.87
C TRP A 14 -1.30 -13.32 7.90
N ILE A 15 -0.10 -13.03 7.39
CA ILE A 15 0.57 -13.84 6.38
C ILE A 15 2.00 -14.09 6.86
N GLU A 16 2.40 -15.36 6.84
CA GLU A 16 3.77 -15.76 7.11
C GLU A 16 4.69 -15.35 5.96
N PHE A 17 5.92 -14.94 6.27
CA PHE A 17 6.90 -14.44 5.28
C PHE A 17 7.02 -15.29 4.01
N PRO A 18 7.12 -16.64 4.09
CA PRO A 18 7.25 -17.49 2.88
C PRO A 18 6.03 -17.43 1.95
N HIS A 19 4.86 -17.06 2.47
CA HIS A 19 3.60 -17.05 1.72
C HIS A 19 3.25 -15.67 1.15
N ILE A 20 4.00 -14.61 1.46
CA ILE A 20 3.71 -13.24 1.00
C ILE A 20 3.59 -13.18 -0.53
N GLU A 21 4.57 -13.74 -1.26
CA GLU A 21 4.57 -13.72 -2.72
C GLU A 21 3.33 -14.40 -3.31
N GLN A 22 3.04 -15.63 -2.86
CA GLN A 22 1.90 -16.40 -3.34
C GLN A 22 0.58 -15.67 -3.06
N VAL A 23 0.41 -15.11 -1.86
CA VAL A 23 -0.83 -14.42 -1.48
C VAL A 23 -1.00 -13.12 -2.27
N CYS A 24 0.06 -12.30 -2.40
CA CYS A 24 0.01 -11.07 -3.19
C CYS A 24 -0.34 -11.36 -4.66
N GLN A 25 0.27 -12.38 -5.26
CA GLN A 25 -0.06 -12.81 -6.63
C GLN A 25 -1.51 -13.24 -6.76
N GLY A 26 -2.02 -14.06 -5.83
CA GLY A 26 -3.41 -14.52 -5.82
C GLY A 26 -4.43 -13.39 -5.68
N LEU A 27 -4.06 -12.30 -5.00
CA LEU A 27 -4.90 -11.11 -4.84
C LEU A 27 -4.78 -10.10 -6.00
N GLY A 28 -3.89 -10.36 -6.96
CA GLY A 28 -3.60 -9.47 -8.09
C GLY A 28 -2.78 -8.24 -7.70
N VAL A 29 -2.03 -8.30 -6.60
CA VAL A 29 -1.14 -7.23 -6.16
C VAL A 29 0.16 -7.28 -6.97
N ALA A 30 0.59 -6.14 -7.49
CA ALA A 30 1.85 -6.03 -8.22
C ALA A 30 3.07 -6.17 -7.29
N PRO A 31 4.22 -6.67 -7.80
CA PRO A 31 5.47 -6.68 -7.04
C PRO A 31 5.98 -5.24 -6.82
N THR A 32 6.61 -4.99 -5.67
CA THR A 32 7.18 -3.68 -5.32
C THR A 32 8.60 -3.47 -5.85
N GLY A 33 9.19 -4.49 -6.47
CA GLY A 33 10.52 -4.37 -7.05
C GLY A 33 11.09 -5.71 -7.50
N LYS A 34 12.42 -5.78 -7.57
CA LYS A 34 13.16 -6.99 -7.88
C LYS A 34 14.15 -7.34 -6.77
N SER A 35 14.37 -8.63 -6.56
CA SER A 35 15.44 -9.15 -5.72
C SER A 35 16.81 -8.95 -6.39
N ARG A 36 17.91 -9.21 -5.66
CA ARG A 36 19.28 -9.20 -6.20
C ARG A 36 19.44 -10.14 -7.40
N ASP A 37 18.68 -11.23 -7.41
CA ASP A 37 18.66 -12.22 -8.50
C ASP A 37 17.72 -11.83 -9.66
N GLY A 38 17.14 -10.62 -9.65
CA GLY A 38 16.26 -10.11 -10.70
C GLY A 38 14.81 -10.62 -10.66
N LYS A 39 14.49 -11.55 -9.75
CA LYS A 39 13.12 -12.06 -9.54
C LYS A 39 12.19 -10.98 -8.96
N PRO A 40 10.88 -10.98 -9.30
CA PRO A 40 9.90 -10.10 -8.67
C PRO A 40 9.94 -10.21 -7.14
N ARG A 41 9.88 -9.08 -6.46
CA ARG A 41 9.84 -9.00 -4.99
C ARG A 41 8.47 -8.52 -4.56
N TYR A 42 7.82 -9.28 -3.70
CA TYR A 42 6.55 -8.92 -3.07
C TYR A 42 6.81 -8.52 -1.63
N THR A 43 6.20 -7.43 -1.20
CA THR A 43 6.39 -6.89 0.14
C THR A 43 5.07 -6.46 0.73
N LEU A 44 5.02 -6.42 2.06
CA LEU A 44 3.96 -5.79 2.82
C LEU A 44 4.43 -4.39 3.29
N PRO A 45 3.53 -3.43 3.54
CA PRO A 45 2.06 -3.55 3.46
C PRO A 45 1.53 -3.70 2.03
N ALA A 46 0.42 -4.43 1.90
CA ALA A 46 -0.38 -4.56 0.68
C ALA A 46 -1.87 -4.53 1.07
N ILE A 47 -2.71 -3.97 0.21
CA ILE A 47 -4.16 -3.91 0.42
C ILE A 47 -4.92 -4.39 -0.81
N LYS A 48 -6.10 -4.98 -0.57
CA LYS A 48 -7.13 -5.22 -1.56
C LYS A 48 -8.36 -4.45 -1.14
N ASP A 49 -8.71 -3.43 -1.91
CA ASP A 49 -9.94 -2.70 -1.72
C ASP A 49 -11.07 -3.43 -2.45
N VAL A 50 -11.98 -4.03 -1.67
CA VAL A 50 -13.12 -4.77 -2.22
C VAL A 50 -14.18 -3.86 -2.84
N SER A 51 -14.21 -2.57 -2.47
CA SER A 51 -15.20 -1.62 -2.98
C SER A 51 -14.85 -1.14 -4.39
N THR A 52 -13.56 -0.98 -4.69
CA THR A 52 -13.06 -0.52 -6.00
C THR A 52 -12.47 -1.66 -6.83
N GLY A 53 -12.18 -2.81 -6.21
CA GLY A 53 -11.47 -3.94 -6.82
C GLY A 53 -9.96 -3.74 -6.95
N ILE A 54 -9.42 -2.59 -6.52
CA ILE A 54 -8.00 -2.27 -6.64
C ILE A 54 -7.17 -3.08 -5.65
N ALA A 55 -6.04 -3.62 -6.13
CA ALA A 55 -5.06 -4.33 -5.32
C ALA A 55 -3.70 -3.66 -5.53
N LEU A 56 -3.07 -3.20 -4.46
CA LEU A 56 -1.76 -2.58 -4.54
C LEU A 56 -0.91 -2.85 -3.30
N SER A 57 0.39 -2.69 -3.49
CA SER A 57 1.43 -2.74 -2.46
C SER A 57 2.24 -1.45 -2.54
N ASP A 58 3.20 -1.29 -1.62
CA ASP A 58 3.93 -0.05 -1.37
C ASP A 58 3.17 1.00 -0.53
N GLY A 59 3.81 1.44 0.55
CA GLY A 59 3.21 2.35 1.51
C GLY A 59 2.86 3.73 0.94
N ALA A 60 3.70 4.28 0.05
CA ALA A 60 3.44 5.59 -0.54
C ALA A 60 2.27 5.51 -1.53
N GLU A 61 2.27 4.49 -2.41
CA GLU A 61 1.16 4.26 -3.35
C GLU A 61 -0.15 4.01 -2.61
N ILE A 62 -0.14 3.23 -1.53
CA ILE A 62 -1.31 2.99 -0.67
C ILE A 62 -1.84 4.30 -0.09
N ILE A 63 -0.98 5.14 0.47
CA ILE A 63 -1.41 6.40 1.09
C ILE A 63 -2.03 7.33 0.02
N GLU A 64 -1.38 7.48 -1.13
CA GLU A 64 -1.88 8.31 -2.23
C GLU A 64 -3.22 7.79 -2.77
N TYR A 65 -3.34 6.47 -2.94
CA TYR A 65 -4.58 5.82 -3.32
C TYR A 65 -5.71 6.12 -2.32
N LEU A 66 -5.45 5.96 -1.03
CA LEU A 66 -6.47 6.16 0.00
C LEU A 66 -6.94 7.63 0.07
N ASP A 67 -6.06 8.61 -0.12
CA ASP A 67 -6.45 10.03 -0.17
C ASP A 67 -7.33 10.34 -1.40
N LYS A 68 -7.07 9.69 -2.54
CA LYS A 68 -7.86 9.85 -3.77
C LYS A 68 -9.20 9.11 -3.74
N ALA A 69 -9.21 7.86 -3.26
CA ALA A 69 -10.39 6.99 -3.26
C ALA A 69 -11.39 7.36 -2.14
N TYR A 70 -10.91 7.92 -1.03
CA TYR A 70 -11.72 8.28 0.13
C TYR A 70 -11.57 9.76 0.51
N PRO A 71 -11.98 10.71 -0.35
CA PRO A 71 -11.74 12.14 -0.15
C PRO A 71 -12.53 12.75 1.03
N ASN A 72 -13.57 12.06 1.50
CA ASN A 72 -14.40 12.48 2.64
C ASN A 72 -13.80 12.10 4.01
N THR A 73 -12.57 11.57 4.03
CA THR A 73 -11.83 11.18 5.23
C THR A 73 -10.66 12.13 5.45
N PRO A 74 -10.10 12.24 6.68
CA PRO A 74 -8.92 13.07 6.94
C PRO A 74 -7.78 12.82 5.95
N THR A 75 -7.23 13.89 5.36
CA THR A 75 -6.12 13.81 4.40
C THR A 75 -4.84 13.34 5.09
N LEU A 76 -4.18 12.33 4.54
CA LEU A 76 -2.94 11.77 5.09
C LEU A 76 -1.71 12.55 4.64
N LEU A 77 -1.71 13.01 3.39
CA LEU A 77 -0.65 13.84 2.81
C LEU A 77 -1.17 15.26 2.57
N PRO A 78 -0.92 16.21 3.49
CA PRO A 78 -1.24 17.61 3.24
C PRO A 78 -0.57 18.10 1.96
N ARG A 79 -1.31 18.85 1.13
CA ARG A 79 -0.86 19.26 -0.21
C ARG A 79 0.46 20.04 -0.18
N ASP A 80 0.67 20.84 0.87
CA ASP A 80 1.85 21.69 1.00
C ASP A 80 3.11 20.91 1.39
N THR A 81 2.97 19.67 1.89
CA THR A 81 4.08 18.84 2.38
C THR A 81 4.27 17.54 1.61
N ILE A 82 3.39 17.22 0.66
CA ILE A 82 3.37 15.91 -0.02
C ILE A 82 4.71 15.57 -0.69
N ALA A 83 5.32 16.53 -1.40
CA ALA A 83 6.58 16.31 -2.09
C ALA A 83 7.72 16.00 -1.12
N LEU A 84 7.77 16.68 0.03
CA LEU A 84 8.77 16.44 1.06
C LEU A 84 8.59 15.05 1.69
N GLN A 85 7.36 14.67 2.00
CA GLN A 85 7.04 13.39 2.63
C GLN A 85 7.33 12.21 1.69
N LEU A 86 6.98 12.32 0.40
CA LEU A 86 7.29 11.29 -0.60
C LEU A 86 8.80 11.17 -0.84
N ALA A 87 9.52 12.29 -0.90
CA ALA A 87 10.98 12.28 -1.02
C ALA A 87 11.65 11.52 0.14
N THR A 88 11.21 11.77 1.38
CA THR A 88 11.74 11.04 2.56
C THR A 88 11.46 9.53 2.50
N TYR A 89 10.30 9.12 1.97
CA TYR A 89 9.96 7.70 1.84
C TYR A 89 10.81 7.01 0.75
N SER A 90 11.08 7.70 -0.36
CA SER A 90 11.91 7.17 -1.45
C SER A 90 13.41 7.12 -1.16
N ALA A 91 13.87 7.78 -0.10
CA ALA A 91 15.28 7.88 0.28
C ALA A 91 15.73 6.80 1.27
N LEU A 92 14.84 5.88 1.64
CA LEU A 92 15.10 4.73 2.52
C LEU A 92 15.26 3.44 1.71
#